data_AF-A0A1I6BJT5-F1
#
_entry.id   AF-A0A1I6BJT5-F1
#
_cell.length_a   1.000
_cell.length_b   1.000
_cell.length_c   1.000
_cell.angle_alpha   90.00
_cell.angle_beta   90.00
_cell.angle_gamma   90.00
#
_symmetry.space_group_name_H-M   'P 1'
#
loop_
_entity.id
_entity.type
_entity.pdbx_description
1 polymer ?
#
loop_
_entity_poly.entity_id
_entity_poly.type
_entity_poly.pdbx_seq_one_letter_code
_entity_poly.pdbx_strand_id
1 'polypeptide(L)'
;MHVPESGAPYGVQTWDWHIELAECWHTQEVRGTRYAFAGITEHGILGKIGVNSAGLGLFFTILGHQDDSAAGIPVHVLAAAVLGEAGSIAEALDLLRTAPIRTSGAFTLLDPGTAVCAELSPAGVTALDPEAGFLVHTNHFLDPVAAAREKRGLFEPDSQLRHALLTTRLQDCPAPAHAVGLVPFLRSEPGEPKLCCVPDADASFGDRWATLATVVLEPAARTVRIHAGSPNTAADWRTFAAAETVVAR
;
A
#
# COMPACT_ATOMS: atom_id res chain seq x y z
N MET A 1 4.79 4.63 6.90
CA MET A 1 5.24 3.48 7.72
C MET A 1 6.27 3.96 8.72
N HIS A 2 6.37 3.31 9.88
CA HIS A 2 7.47 3.51 10.81
C HIS A 2 8.42 2.31 10.76
N VAL A 3 9.72 2.60 10.66
CA VAL A 3 10.83 1.65 10.59
C VAL A 3 11.79 2.02 11.74
N PRO A 4 11.56 1.50 12.95
CA PRO A 4 12.36 1.88 14.10
C PRO A 4 13.80 1.36 13.99
N GLU A 5 14.76 2.04 14.63
CA GLU A 5 16.15 1.54 14.75
C GLU A 5 16.23 0.20 15.50
N SER A 6 15.25 -0.07 16.36
CA SER A 6 15.09 -1.31 17.11
C SER A 6 13.61 -1.66 17.24
N GLY A 7 13.25 -2.90 16.90
CA GLY A 7 11.86 -3.36 16.84
C GLY A 7 11.40 -3.64 15.42
N ALA A 8 10.17 -4.14 15.27
CA ALA A 8 9.63 -4.50 13.97
C ALA A 8 8.92 -3.30 13.30
N PRO A 9 9.11 -3.10 11.99
CA PRO A 9 8.35 -2.14 11.21
C PRO A 9 6.85 -2.41 11.24
N TYR A 10 6.07 -1.35 11.03
CA TYR A 10 4.63 -1.43 10.83
C TYR A 10 4.14 -0.24 10.01
N GLY A 11 2.93 -0.34 9.46
CA GLY A 11 2.41 0.70 8.59
C GLY A 11 0.90 0.81 8.54
N VAL A 12 0.46 1.89 7.92
CA VAL A 12 -0.95 2.18 7.64
C VAL A 12 -1.05 2.78 6.24
N GLN A 13 -2.14 2.47 5.54
CA GLN A 13 -2.49 3.02 4.24
C GLN A 13 -4.00 3.30 4.18
N THR A 14 -4.38 4.43 3.58
CA THR A 14 -5.72 4.63 3.03
C THR A 14 -5.77 4.11 1.60
N TRP A 15 -6.83 3.37 1.26
CA TRP A 15 -7.14 3.03 -0.11
C TRP A 15 -8.29 3.89 -0.62
N ASP A 16 -7.95 4.80 -1.52
CA ASP A 16 -8.87 5.77 -2.11
C ASP A 16 -9.30 5.30 -3.49
N TRP A 17 -10.62 5.32 -3.74
CA TRP A 17 -11.20 4.87 -5.00
C TRP A 17 -12.58 5.48 -5.23
N HIS A 18 -13.20 5.16 -6.35
CA HIS A 18 -14.54 5.63 -6.69
C HIS A 18 -15.59 5.05 -5.72
N ILE A 19 -16.44 5.90 -5.16
CA ILE A 19 -17.49 5.50 -4.20
C ILE A 19 -18.47 4.51 -4.82
N GLU A 20 -18.63 4.54 -6.15
CA GLU A 20 -19.43 3.60 -6.92
C GLU A 20 -18.97 2.14 -6.78
N LEU A 21 -17.70 1.93 -6.38
CA LEU A 21 -17.10 0.63 -6.17
C LEU A 21 -17.00 0.25 -4.69
N ALA A 22 -17.67 0.97 -3.80
CA ALA A 22 -17.67 0.70 -2.36
C ALA A 22 -18.19 -0.70 -1.99
N GLU A 23 -19.05 -1.29 -2.82
CA GLU A 23 -19.55 -2.66 -2.64
C GLU A 23 -18.75 -3.71 -3.44
N CYS A 24 -17.72 -3.29 -4.17
CA CYS A 24 -16.96 -4.12 -5.10
C CYS A 24 -15.59 -4.58 -4.56
N TRP A 25 -15.44 -4.62 -3.24
CA TRP A 25 -14.23 -5.10 -2.57
C TRP A 25 -14.56 -5.96 -1.34
N HIS A 26 -13.61 -6.78 -0.93
CA HIS A 26 -13.77 -7.67 0.21
C HIS A 26 -12.45 -7.93 0.92
N THR A 27 -12.56 -8.44 2.14
CA THR A 27 -11.45 -9.08 2.85
C THR A 27 -11.20 -10.46 2.28
N GLN A 28 -9.96 -10.93 2.27
CA GLN A 28 -9.61 -12.27 1.80
C GLN A 28 -8.61 -12.98 2.72
N GLU A 29 -8.72 -14.30 2.75
CA GLU A 29 -7.71 -15.24 3.23
C GLU A 29 -7.45 -16.25 2.12
N VAL A 30 -6.21 -16.35 1.67
CA VAL A 30 -5.79 -17.22 0.57
C VAL A 30 -4.84 -18.28 1.11
N ARG A 31 -5.08 -19.54 0.72
CA ARG A 31 -4.31 -20.72 1.12
C ARG A 31 -3.98 -21.56 -0.12
N GLY A 32 -2.95 -22.39 -0.02
CA GLY A 32 -2.52 -23.30 -1.11
C GLY A 32 -1.39 -22.76 -1.99
N THR A 33 -0.97 -21.52 -1.79
CA THR A 33 0.30 -20.94 -2.26
C THR A 33 1.45 -21.37 -1.36
N ARG A 34 2.71 -21.02 -1.69
CA ARG A 34 3.87 -21.25 -0.82
C ARG A 34 3.67 -20.62 0.56
N TYR A 35 3.17 -19.39 0.61
CA TYR A 35 2.77 -18.67 1.81
C TYR A 35 1.29 -18.29 1.75
N ALA A 36 0.51 -18.74 2.74
CA ALA A 36 -0.86 -18.26 2.89
C ALA A 36 -0.85 -16.77 3.25
N PHE A 37 -1.87 -16.02 2.84
CA PHE A 37 -1.93 -14.58 3.08
C PHE A 37 -3.34 -14.08 3.35
N ALA A 38 -3.43 -12.94 4.02
CA ALA A 38 -4.70 -12.29 4.36
C ALA A 38 -4.63 -10.79 4.04
N GLY A 39 -5.76 -10.17 3.70
CA GLY A 39 -5.80 -8.76 3.34
C GLY A 39 -7.12 -8.31 2.73
N ILE A 40 -7.06 -7.31 1.85
CA ILE A 40 -8.19 -6.85 1.05
C ILE A 40 -7.90 -7.02 -0.44
N THR A 41 -8.96 -7.13 -1.24
CA THR A 41 -8.90 -7.09 -2.70
C THR A 41 -10.24 -6.62 -3.27
N GLU A 42 -10.30 -6.37 -4.58
CA GLU A 42 -11.55 -6.10 -5.31
C GLU A 42 -12.10 -7.41 -5.91
N HIS A 43 -13.41 -7.46 -6.17
CA HIS A 43 -14.03 -8.65 -6.77
C HIS A 43 -13.35 -9.04 -8.09
N GLY A 44 -12.90 -10.30 -8.17
CA GLY A 44 -12.19 -10.84 -9.34
C GLY A 44 -10.69 -10.55 -9.37
N ILE A 45 -10.15 -9.80 -8.41
CA ILE A 45 -8.71 -9.51 -8.30
C ILE A 45 -8.05 -10.48 -7.31
N LEU A 46 -6.95 -11.12 -7.74
CA LEU A 46 -6.27 -12.20 -6.98
C LEU A 46 -5.53 -11.73 -5.72
N GLY A 47 -5.03 -10.50 -5.72
CA GLY A 47 -4.20 -9.96 -4.63
C GLY A 47 -4.05 -8.46 -4.73
N LYS A 48 -3.96 -7.81 -3.58
CA LYS A 48 -3.82 -6.36 -3.46
C LYS A 48 -3.03 -6.02 -2.19
N ILE A 49 -3.67 -5.50 -1.14
CA ILE A 49 -3.00 -5.13 0.12
C ILE A 49 -3.14 -6.28 1.11
N GLY A 50 -2.06 -6.67 1.78
CA GLY A 50 -2.12 -7.77 2.76
C GLY A 50 -0.81 -8.12 3.43
N VAL A 51 -0.82 -9.22 4.17
CA VAL A 51 0.34 -9.82 4.83
C VAL A 51 0.30 -11.34 4.67
N ASN A 52 1.47 -11.96 4.50
CA ASN A 52 1.59 -13.40 4.35
C ASN A 52 2.16 -14.10 5.60
N SER A 53 2.12 -15.43 5.57
CA SER A 53 2.49 -16.29 6.69
C SER A 53 3.99 -16.30 7.00
N ALA A 54 4.83 -15.77 6.10
CA ALA A 54 6.24 -15.51 6.37
C ALA A 54 6.46 -14.21 7.16
N GLY A 55 5.44 -13.35 7.26
CA GLY A 55 5.58 -12.02 7.82
C GLY A 55 6.04 -10.99 6.80
N LEU A 56 5.75 -11.17 5.51
CA LEU A 56 5.90 -10.13 4.49
C LEU A 56 4.57 -9.41 4.31
N GLY A 57 4.55 -8.10 4.56
CA GLY A 57 3.44 -7.19 4.28
C GLY A 57 3.63 -6.48 2.94
N LEU A 58 2.51 -6.15 2.29
CA LEU A 58 2.45 -5.37 1.06
C LEU A 58 1.33 -4.34 1.15
N PHE A 59 1.68 -3.07 1.02
CA PHE A 59 0.78 -2.00 0.63
C PHE A 59 0.93 -1.70 -0.86
N PHE A 60 -0.13 -1.16 -1.46
CA PHE A 60 -0.19 -0.96 -2.91
C PHE A 60 -0.72 0.44 -3.22
N THR A 61 0.12 1.27 -3.85
CA THR A 61 -0.26 2.59 -4.36
C THR A 61 -0.23 2.61 -5.89
N ILE A 62 -1.23 3.23 -6.52
CA ILE A 62 -1.26 3.43 -7.97
C ILE A 62 -0.36 4.62 -8.36
N LEU A 63 0.40 4.45 -9.44
CA LEU A 63 1.22 5.47 -10.08
C LEU A 63 0.81 5.62 -11.56
N GLY A 64 1.42 6.56 -12.27
CA GLY A 64 1.20 6.73 -13.71
C GLY A 64 2.48 7.09 -14.45
N HIS A 65 2.89 6.26 -15.40
CA HIS A 65 4.05 6.48 -16.25
C HIS A 65 3.63 6.65 -17.71
N GLN A 66 4.33 7.50 -18.47
CA GLN A 66 3.96 7.82 -19.87
C GLN A 66 3.98 6.60 -20.80
N ASP A 67 4.85 5.62 -20.51
CA ASP A 67 4.99 4.39 -21.31
C ASP A 67 4.14 3.21 -20.80
N ASP A 68 3.22 3.46 -19.86
CA ASP A 68 2.33 2.40 -19.38
C ASP A 68 1.53 1.80 -20.55
N SER A 69 1.42 0.47 -20.56
CA SER A 69 0.74 -0.26 -21.63
C SER A 69 0.14 -1.57 -21.10
N ALA A 70 -0.83 -2.12 -21.84
CA ALA A 70 -1.46 -3.40 -21.49
C ALA A 70 -0.57 -4.64 -21.74
N ALA A 71 0.68 -4.45 -22.18
CA ALA A 71 1.65 -5.55 -22.27
C ALA A 71 2.12 -5.98 -20.86
N GLY A 72 2.76 -7.13 -20.73
CA GLY A 72 3.36 -7.57 -19.46
C GLY A 72 2.38 -8.16 -18.45
N ILE A 73 2.87 -8.38 -17.22
CA ILE A 73 2.08 -8.95 -16.12
C ILE A 73 1.32 -7.82 -15.40
N PRO A 74 0.00 -7.95 -15.20
CA PRO A 74 -0.78 -6.97 -14.42
C PRO A 74 -0.26 -6.84 -12.98
N VAL A 75 -0.17 -5.60 -12.49
CA VAL A 75 0.27 -5.30 -11.11
C VAL A 75 -0.46 -6.12 -10.04
N HIS A 76 -1.77 -6.36 -10.16
CA HIS A 76 -2.47 -7.19 -9.17
C HIS A 76 -2.08 -8.67 -9.21
N VAL A 77 -1.65 -9.19 -10.37
CA VAL A 77 -1.06 -10.54 -10.45
C VAL A 77 0.31 -10.56 -9.77
N LEU A 78 1.10 -9.50 -9.93
CA LEU A 78 2.37 -9.35 -9.21
C LEU A 78 2.16 -9.23 -7.70
N ALA A 79 1.17 -8.48 -7.23
CA ALA A 79 0.84 -8.37 -5.81
C ALA A 79 0.44 -9.74 -5.23
N ALA A 80 -0.38 -10.51 -5.95
CA ALA A 80 -0.72 -11.87 -5.56
C ALA A 80 0.51 -12.80 -5.54
N ALA A 81 1.39 -12.70 -6.53
CA ALA A 81 2.62 -13.48 -6.59
C ALA A 81 3.59 -13.13 -5.46
N VAL A 82 3.77 -11.84 -5.14
CA VAL A 82 4.59 -11.40 -4.00
C VAL A 82 4.02 -11.95 -2.68
N LEU A 83 2.72 -11.77 -2.43
CA LEU A 83 2.09 -12.27 -1.20
C LEU A 83 2.13 -13.80 -1.11
N GLY A 84 1.94 -14.50 -2.23
CA GLY A 84 1.85 -15.96 -2.27
C GLY A 84 3.20 -16.68 -2.28
N GLU A 85 4.25 -16.08 -2.88
CA GLU A 85 5.49 -16.81 -3.22
C GLU A 85 6.76 -16.25 -2.57
N ALA A 86 6.75 -15.01 -2.09
CA ALA A 86 7.93 -14.39 -1.46
C ALA A 86 7.90 -14.47 0.07
N GLY A 87 8.98 -14.97 0.67
CA GLY A 87 9.14 -15.06 2.12
C GLY A 87 9.86 -13.87 2.77
N SER A 88 10.40 -12.95 1.96
CA SER A 88 11.16 -11.78 2.41
C SER A 88 11.07 -10.63 1.40
N ILE A 89 11.47 -9.43 1.82
CA ILE A 89 11.59 -8.28 0.90
C ILE A 89 12.55 -8.59 -0.25
N ALA A 90 13.66 -9.29 0.02
CA ALA A 90 14.63 -9.66 -1.01
C ALA A 90 14.01 -10.59 -2.08
N GLU A 91 13.32 -11.65 -1.65
CA GLU A 91 12.61 -12.55 -2.58
C GLU A 91 11.53 -11.81 -3.39
N ALA A 92 10.81 -10.87 -2.75
CA ALA A 92 9.81 -10.06 -3.43
C ALA A 92 10.43 -9.15 -4.50
N LEU A 93 11.54 -8.47 -4.19
CA LEU A 93 12.25 -7.62 -5.15
C LEU A 93 12.82 -8.43 -6.32
N ASP A 94 13.35 -9.62 -6.08
CA ASP A 94 13.84 -10.51 -7.14
C ASP A 94 12.71 -10.98 -8.07
N LEU A 95 11.55 -11.33 -7.50
CA LEU A 95 10.35 -11.66 -8.27
C LEU A 95 9.92 -10.48 -9.14
N LEU A 96 9.86 -9.27 -8.58
CA LEU A 96 9.43 -8.08 -9.31
C LEU A 96 10.42 -7.69 -10.42
N ARG A 97 11.73 -7.73 -10.15
CA ARG A 97 12.78 -7.36 -11.12
C ARG A 97 12.88 -8.32 -12.30
N THR A 98 12.46 -9.57 -12.13
CA THR A 98 12.45 -10.58 -13.20
C THR A 98 11.13 -10.64 -13.96
N ALA A 99 10.09 -9.96 -13.49
CA ALA A 99 8.79 -9.92 -14.14
C ALA A 99 8.76 -8.91 -15.32
N PRO A 100 8.06 -9.22 -16.42
CA PRO A 100 7.86 -8.27 -17.51
C PRO A 100 6.79 -7.25 -17.12
N ILE A 101 7.20 -6.19 -16.40
CA ILE A 101 6.34 -5.08 -15.96
C ILE A 101 6.23 -4.04 -17.06
N ARG A 102 4.99 -3.62 -17.38
CA ARG A 102 4.71 -2.51 -18.31
C ARG A 102 3.62 -1.56 -17.82
N THR A 103 3.27 -1.66 -16.54
CA THR A 103 2.30 -0.80 -15.87
C THR A 103 2.93 -0.30 -14.58
N SER A 104 2.62 0.94 -14.21
CA SER A 104 3.20 1.57 -13.03
C SER A 104 2.41 1.32 -11.75
N GLY A 105 3.12 1.40 -10.63
CA GLY A 105 2.58 1.29 -9.28
C GLY A 105 3.71 1.34 -8.27
N ALA A 106 3.38 1.32 -6.98
CA ALA A 106 4.34 1.18 -5.90
C ALA A 106 3.89 0.08 -4.95
N PHE A 107 4.77 -0.89 -4.72
CA PHE A 107 4.60 -1.91 -3.68
C PHE A 107 5.46 -1.53 -2.51
N THR A 108 4.81 -1.10 -1.45
CA THR A 108 5.47 -0.77 -0.21
C THR A 108 5.51 -2.02 0.64
N LEU A 109 6.67 -2.65 0.68
CA LEU A 109 6.97 -3.93 1.30
C LEU A 109 7.54 -3.73 2.69
N LEU A 110 7.13 -4.57 3.64
CA LEU A 110 7.63 -4.53 5.01
C LEU A 110 7.69 -5.93 5.60
N ASP A 111 8.79 -6.25 6.28
CA ASP A 111 8.99 -7.50 7.00
C ASP A 111 9.41 -7.19 8.45
N PRO A 112 9.69 -8.20 9.31
CA PRO A 112 10.05 -7.93 10.71
C PRO A 112 11.36 -7.15 10.89
N GLY A 113 12.21 -7.04 9.86
CA GLY A 113 13.51 -6.38 9.93
C GLY A 113 13.53 -4.99 9.32
N THR A 114 12.84 -4.75 8.20
CA THR A 114 12.86 -3.45 7.51
C THR A 114 11.63 -3.25 6.61
N ALA A 115 11.62 -2.13 5.87
CA ALA A 115 10.65 -1.85 4.83
C ALA A 115 11.33 -1.22 3.60
N VAL A 116 10.76 -1.43 2.41
CA VAL A 116 11.24 -0.88 1.14
C VAL A 116 10.03 -0.51 0.28
N CYS A 117 10.10 0.61 -0.45
CA CYS A 117 9.13 0.93 -1.48
C CYS A 117 9.69 0.51 -2.84
N ALA A 118 9.07 -0.49 -3.47
CA ALA A 118 9.39 -0.88 -4.84
C ALA A 118 8.49 -0.08 -5.79
N GLU A 119 9.05 0.94 -6.45
CA GLU A 119 8.38 1.64 -7.55
C GLU A 119 8.52 0.81 -8.84
N LEU A 120 7.39 0.43 -9.41
CA LEU A 120 7.28 -0.35 -10.63
C LEU A 120 6.95 0.61 -11.79
N SER A 121 7.64 0.43 -12.90
CA SER A 121 7.33 1.14 -14.15
C SER A 121 7.85 0.35 -15.36
N PRO A 122 7.50 0.76 -16.60
CA PRO A 122 8.15 0.25 -17.80
C PRO A 122 9.68 0.45 -17.85
N ALA A 123 10.24 1.35 -17.03
CA ALA A 123 11.69 1.56 -16.91
C ALA A 123 12.37 0.54 -15.99
N GLY A 124 11.60 -0.22 -15.21
CA GLY A 124 12.10 -1.23 -14.27
C GLY A 124 11.51 -1.08 -12.88
N VAL A 125 12.18 -1.69 -11.90
CA VAL A 125 11.81 -1.67 -10.48
C VAL A 125 12.90 -0.96 -9.69
N THR A 126 12.56 0.19 -9.09
CA THR A 126 13.43 0.93 -8.19
C THR A 126 13.03 0.64 -6.76
N ALA A 127 14.00 0.32 -5.90
CA ALA A 127 13.78 0.12 -4.47
C ALA A 127 14.22 1.38 -3.72
N LEU A 128 13.31 1.94 -2.93
CA LEU A 128 13.55 3.12 -2.10
C LEU A 128 13.59 2.69 -0.63
N ASP A 129 14.67 3.08 0.04
CA ASP A 129 14.88 2.78 1.45
C ASP A 129 14.15 3.79 2.35
N PRO A 130 13.87 3.43 3.62
CA PRO A 130 13.34 4.36 4.60
C PRO A 130 14.31 5.50 4.89
N GLU A 131 13.78 6.69 5.13
CA GLU A 131 14.54 7.88 5.55
C GLU A 131 14.10 8.30 6.95
N ALA A 132 15.08 8.56 7.84
CA ALA A 132 14.83 8.98 9.22
C ALA A 132 13.85 8.08 10.00
N GLY A 133 13.89 6.76 9.76
CA GLY A 133 13.03 5.79 10.42
C GLY A 133 11.58 5.77 9.91
N PHE A 134 11.32 6.35 8.74
CA PHE A 134 10.01 6.34 8.09
C PHE A 134 10.12 6.02 6.60
N LEU A 135 9.02 5.52 6.06
CA LEU A 135 8.83 5.42 4.63
C LEU A 135 7.42 5.94 4.31
N VAL A 136 7.38 6.98 3.49
CA VAL A 136 6.16 7.67 3.07
C VAL A 136 6.06 7.55 1.56
N HIS A 137 4.86 7.26 1.06
CA HIS A 137 4.62 7.16 -0.36
C HIS A 137 3.19 7.58 -0.67
N THR A 138 2.98 8.18 -1.84
CA THR A 138 1.67 8.63 -2.33
C THR A 138 1.56 8.28 -3.82
N ASN A 139 0.85 9.05 -4.64
CA ASN A 139 0.56 8.72 -6.03
C ASN A 139 1.51 9.39 -7.04
N HIS A 140 2.77 9.62 -6.69
CA HIS A 140 3.81 10.08 -7.60
C HIS A 140 5.10 9.30 -7.39
N PHE A 141 5.96 9.26 -8.42
CA PHE A 141 7.28 8.67 -8.34
C PHE A 141 8.21 9.52 -7.47
N LEU A 142 8.91 8.86 -6.55
CA LEU A 142 10.00 9.45 -5.78
C LEU A 142 11.36 9.22 -6.44
N ASP A 143 11.51 8.14 -7.21
CA ASP A 143 12.71 7.92 -8.03
C ASP A 143 12.82 8.97 -9.15
N PRO A 144 13.92 9.75 -9.22
CA PRO A 144 14.06 10.80 -10.23
C PRO A 144 14.03 10.29 -11.68
N VAL A 145 14.46 9.06 -11.93
CA VAL A 145 14.50 8.49 -13.29
C VAL A 145 13.09 8.17 -13.76
N ALA A 146 12.28 7.49 -12.94
CA ALA A 146 10.88 7.24 -13.25
C ALA A 146 10.05 8.54 -13.27
N ALA A 147 10.30 9.47 -12.32
CA ALA A 147 9.61 10.75 -12.24
C ALA A 147 9.81 11.62 -13.50
N ALA A 148 10.95 11.51 -14.19
CA ALA A 148 11.19 12.23 -15.44
C ALA A 148 10.19 11.88 -16.55
N ARG A 149 9.54 10.71 -16.46
CA ARG A 149 8.50 10.23 -17.39
C ARG A 149 7.18 9.94 -16.68
N GLU A 150 6.95 10.59 -15.54
CA GLU A 150 5.66 10.58 -14.86
C GLU A 150 4.57 11.13 -15.78
N LYS A 151 3.40 10.51 -15.73
CA LYS A 151 2.23 10.95 -16.46
C LYS A 151 1.55 12.09 -15.69
N ARG A 152 1.89 13.31 -16.12
CA ARG A 152 1.36 14.57 -15.59
C ARG A 152 -0.16 14.66 -15.64
N GLY A 153 -0.76 15.37 -14.69
CA GLY A 153 -2.18 15.69 -14.58
C GLY A 153 -3.04 14.60 -13.93
N LEU A 154 -2.47 13.46 -13.53
CA LEU A 154 -3.24 12.39 -12.88
C LEU A 154 -3.49 12.67 -11.40
N PHE A 155 -2.44 13.03 -10.66
CA PHE A 155 -2.49 13.16 -9.20
C PHE A 155 -1.89 14.47 -8.68
N GLU A 156 -1.48 15.36 -9.58
CA GLU A 156 -0.87 16.63 -9.21
C GLU A 156 -1.92 17.74 -9.02
N PRO A 157 -1.69 18.66 -8.08
CA PRO A 157 -0.60 18.70 -7.10
C PRO A 157 -0.88 17.88 -5.83
N ASP A 158 -2.05 17.22 -5.76
CA ASP A 158 -2.56 16.58 -4.54
C ASP A 158 -1.59 15.57 -3.93
N SER A 159 -0.99 14.70 -4.75
CA SER A 159 -0.07 13.68 -4.27
C SER A 159 1.17 14.27 -3.61
N GLN A 160 1.79 15.28 -4.21
CA GLN A 160 3.00 15.91 -3.68
C GLN A 160 2.69 16.67 -2.38
N LEU A 161 1.53 17.33 -2.33
CA LEU A 161 1.07 18.04 -1.13
C LEU A 161 0.78 17.08 0.03
N ARG A 162 0.12 15.94 -0.22
CA ARG A 162 -0.07 14.89 0.79
C ARG A 162 1.24 14.32 1.30
N HIS A 163 2.18 14.04 0.40
CA HIS A 163 3.50 13.54 0.77
C HIS A 163 4.22 14.53 1.68
N ALA A 164 4.29 15.81 1.28
CA ALA A 164 4.92 16.86 2.08
C ALA A 164 4.30 16.98 3.48
N LEU A 165 2.96 16.96 3.58
CA LEU A 165 2.27 17.02 4.87
C LEU A 165 2.63 15.82 5.78
N LEU A 166 2.64 14.60 5.23
CA LEU A 166 3.01 13.40 5.99
C LEU A 166 4.47 13.46 6.45
N THR A 167 5.39 13.88 5.58
CA THR A 167 6.80 14.03 5.93
C THR A 167 6.98 15.02 7.08
N THR A 168 6.36 16.19 7.03
CA THR A 168 6.43 17.19 8.11
C THR A 168 5.89 16.62 9.43
N ARG A 169 4.72 15.97 9.41
CA ARG A 169 4.13 15.39 10.62
C ARG A 169 5.01 14.35 11.29
N LEU A 170 5.69 13.51 10.51
CA LEU A 170 6.57 12.47 11.03
C LEU A 170 7.92 13.03 11.54
N GLN A 171 8.34 14.21 11.07
CA GLN A 171 9.48 14.93 11.63
C GLN A 171 9.13 15.59 12.97
N ASP A 172 7.91 16.10 13.11
CA ASP A 172 7.48 16.88 14.28
C ASP A 172 6.91 16.02 15.43
N CYS A 173 6.43 14.81 15.13
CA CYS A 173 5.80 13.94 16.12
C CYS A 173 6.62 12.66 16.33
N PRO A 174 6.82 12.22 17.58
CA PRO A 174 7.40 10.91 17.82
C PRO A 174 6.50 9.82 17.22
N ALA A 175 7.13 8.80 16.64
CA ALA A 175 6.39 7.64 16.17
C ALA A 175 5.62 6.99 17.33
N PRO A 176 4.37 6.56 17.10
CA PRO A 176 3.59 5.85 18.11
C PRO A 176 4.27 4.52 18.49
N ALA A 177 3.95 3.96 19.66
CA ALA A 177 4.47 2.64 20.02
C ALA A 177 3.80 1.48 19.24
N HIS A 178 2.62 1.74 18.66
CA HIS A 178 1.77 0.72 18.02
C HIS A 178 1.22 1.21 16.69
N ALA A 179 0.99 0.28 15.76
CA ALA A 179 0.64 0.58 14.38
C ALA A 179 -0.64 1.40 14.21
N VAL A 180 -1.68 1.14 15.02
CA VAL A 180 -2.93 1.90 14.98
C VAL A 180 -2.74 3.37 15.36
N GLY A 181 -1.67 3.70 16.09
CA GLY A 181 -1.32 5.07 16.43
C GLY A 181 -0.88 5.91 15.23
N LEU A 182 -0.62 5.30 14.06
CA LEU A 182 -0.37 6.03 12.82
C LEU A 182 -1.66 6.50 12.13
N VAL A 183 -2.83 5.97 12.50
CA VAL A 183 -4.12 6.33 11.86
C VAL A 183 -4.42 7.83 11.97
N PRO A 184 -4.20 8.52 13.12
CA PRO A 184 -4.39 9.97 13.20
C PRO A 184 -3.51 10.78 12.23
N PHE A 185 -2.35 10.26 11.82
CA PHE A 185 -1.47 10.94 10.87
C PHE A 185 -2.07 11.00 9.46
N LEU A 186 -3.08 10.18 9.15
CA LEU A 186 -3.77 10.16 7.87
C LEU A 186 -5.06 11.02 7.84
N ARG A 187 -5.28 11.85 8.87
CA ARG A 187 -6.42 12.77 8.94
C ARG A 187 -6.01 14.18 8.54
N SER A 188 -6.87 14.88 7.81
CA SER A 188 -6.63 16.27 7.44
C SER A 188 -7.50 17.22 8.26
N GLU A 189 -6.89 18.30 8.74
CA GLU A 189 -7.54 19.46 9.32
C GLU A 189 -8.00 20.43 8.21
N PRO A 190 -8.94 21.34 8.50
CA PRO A 190 -9.36 22.35 7.54
C PRO A 190 -8.19 23.17 6.98
N GLY A 191 -8.06 23.20 5.65
CA GLY A 191 -6.99 23.93 4.93
C GLY A 191 -5.75 23.08 4.63
N GLU A 192 -5.65 21.86 5.16
CA GLU A 192 -4.57 20.93 4.82
C GLU A 192 -4.86 20.13 3.53
N PRO A 193 -3.81 19.62 2.85
CA PRO A 193 -3.94 18.58 1.83
C PRO A 193 -4.79 17.39 2.31
N LYS A 194 -5.66 16.85 1.45
CA LYS A 194 -6.63 15.79 1.79
C LYS A 194 -5.99 14.41 1.84
N LEU A 195 -5.50 13.96 3.00
CA LEU A 195 -4.85 12.65 3.20
C LEU A 195 -5.80 11.45 3.09
N CYS A 196 -7.10 11.71 3.16
CA CYS A 196 -8.16 10.75 2.87
C CYS A 196 -9.23 11.44 2.02
N CYS A 197 -9.91 10.69 1.17
CA CYS A 197 -10.97 11.18 0.32
C CYS A 197 -12.33 11.11 1.04
N VAL A 198 -13.04 12.23 1.05
CA VAL A 198 -14.46 12.31 1.41
C VAL A 198 -15.23 12.54 0.11
N PRO A 199 -16.22 11.69 -0.23
CA PRO A 199 -16.94 11.82 -1.49
C PRO A 199 -17.72 13.13 -1.52
N ASP A 200 -17.55 13.87 -2.62
CA ASP A 200 -18.38 15.02 -2.94
C ASP A 200 -19.71 14.53 -3.54
N ALA A 201 -20.82 14.79 -2.85
CA ALA A 201 -22.13 14.34 -3.30
C ALA A 201 -22.59 15.04 -4.59
N ASP A 202 -22.04 16.21 -4.89
CA ASP A 202 -22.40 17.03 -6.05
C ASP A 202 -21.52 16.74 -7.28
N ALA A 203 -20.44 15.96 -7.12
CA ALA A 203 -19.58 15.57 -8.22
C ALA A 203 -20.24 14.52 -9.13
N SER A 204 -19.85 14.53 -10.40
CA SER A 204 -20.36 13.62 -11.43
C SER A 204 -20.05 12.16 -11.11
N PHE A 205 -20.85 11.25 -11.66
CA PHE A 205 -20.53 9.82 -11.65
C PHE A 205 -19.12 9.59 -12.21
N GLY A 206 -18.29 8.85 -11.47
CA GLY A 206 -16.89 8.62 -11.84
C GLY A 206 -15.90 9.68 -11.35
N ASP A 207 -16.35 10.80 -10.80
CA ASP A 207 -15.49 11.83 -10.18
C ASP A 207 -15.56 11.83 -8.65
N ARG A 208 -16.35 10.93 -8.06
CA ARG A 208 -16.59 10.83 -6.62
C ARG A 208 -15.62 9.88 -5.94
N TRP A 209 -14.50 10.44 -5.46
CA TRP A 209 -13.48 9.68 -4.73
C TRP A 209 -13.80 9.57 -3.24
N ALA A 210 -13.54 8.41 -2.66
CA ALA A 210 -13.69 8.12 -1.24
C ALA A 210 -12.58 7.20 -0.75
N THR A 211 -12.16 7.37 0.50
CA THR A 211 -11.36 6.34 1.18
C THR A 211 -12.27 5.17 1.54
N LEU A 212 -12.14 4.07 0.80
CA LEU A 212 -12.96 2.88 0.98
C LEU A 212 -12.44 1.95 2.08
N ALA A 213 -11.13 1.98 2.34
CA ALA A 213 -10.53 1.21 3.42
C ALA A 213 -9.33 1.94 4.05
N THR A 214 -9.16 1.74 5.35
CA THR A 214 -7.93 2.07 6.09
C THR A 214 -7.33 0.76 6.58
N VAL A 215 -6.10 0.46 6.16
CA VAL A 215 -5.45 -0.83 6.40
C VAL A 215 -4.18 -0.62 7.21
N VAL A 216 -4.01 -1.41 8.27
CA VAL A 216 -2.83 -1.43 9.13
C VAL A 216 -2.14 -2.79 8.98
N LEU A 217 -0.82 -2.79 8.78
CA LEU A 217 0.00 -4.00 8.68
C LEU A 217 1.04 -4.05 9.81
N GLU A 218 1.12 -5.19 10.47
CA GLU A 218 2.11 -5.53 11.50
C GLU A 218 2.79 -6.87 11.14
N PRO A 219 3.85 -6.83 10.32
CA PRO A 219 4.48 -8.03 9.75
C PRO A 219 5.05 -8.98 10.80
N ALA A 220 5.63 -8.47 11.89
CA ALA A 220 6.11 -9.31 13.00
C ALA A 220 4.99 -10.10 13.69
N ALA A 221 3.77 -9.54 13.73
CA ALA A 221 2.59 -10.23 14.22
C ALA A 221 1.83 -10.97 13.10
N ARG A 222 2.31 -10.92 11.84
CA ARG A 222 1.67 -11.45 10.63
C ARG A 222 0.21 -11.01 10.52
N THR A 223 -0.09 -9.80 10.99
CA THR A 223 -1.46 -9.32 11.20
C THR A 223 -1.77 -8.16 10.28
N VAL A 224 -2.98 -8.19 9.72
CA VAL A 224 -3.61 -7.09 9.00
C VAL A 224 -4.88 -6.69 9.72
N ARG A 225 -5.02 -5.38 9.99
CA ARG A 225 -6.26 -4.80 10.54
C ARG A 225 -6.89 -3.91 9.51
N ILE A 226 -8.18 -4.07 9.29
CA ILE A 226 -8.92 -3.41 8.21
C ILE A 226 -10.11 -2.69 8.82
N HIS A 227 -10.18 -1.38 8.58
CA HIS A 227 -11.37 -0.58 8.78
C HIS A 227 -11.98 -0.29 7.41
N ALA A 228 -13.29 -0.55 7.26
CA ALA A 228 -14.04 -0.18 6.07
C ALA A 228 -14.41 1.31 6.15
N GLY A 229 -13.70 2.15 5.40
CA GLY A 229 -13.88 3.60 5.38
C GLY A 229 -12.64 4.40 5.76
N SER A 230 -12.88 5.68 6.03
CA SER A 230 -11.86 6.71 6.27
C SER A 230 -11.21 6.60 7.67
N PRO A 231 -9.94 7.02 7.83
CA PRO A 231 -9.31 7.15 9.14
C PRO A 231 -10.08 8.10 10.08
N ASN A 232 -10.91 9.00 9.54
CA ASN A 232 -11.75 9.92 10.32
C ASN A 232 -12.85 9.21 11.11
N THR A 233 -13.32 8.04 10.63
CA THR A 233 -14.40 7.25 11.23
C THR A 233 -13.90 5.94 11.84
N ALA A 234 -12.57 5.74 11.87
CA ALA A 234 -11.97 4.50 12.34
C ALA A 234 -12.31 4.21 13.81
N ALA A 235 -13.18 3.22 14.02
CA ALA A 235 -13.58 2.70 15.32
C ALA A 235 -13.57 1.16 15.32
N ASP A 236 -14.25 0.56 14.35
CA ASP A 236 -14.34 -0.90 14.21
C ASP A 236 -13.28 -1.46 13.24
N TRP A 237 -12.54 -2.46 13.71
CA TRP A 237 -11.46 -3.10 12.97
C TRP A 237 -11.69 -4.60 12.82
N ARG A 238 -11.61 -5.10 11.60
CA ARG A 238 -11.51 -6.53 11.31
C ARG A 238 -10.04 -6.93 11.28
N THR A 239 -9.66 -7.87 12.14
CA THR A 239 -8.27 -8.33 12.27
C THR A 239 -8.14 -9.73 11.69
N PHE A 240 -7.14 -9.93 10.83
CA PHE A 240 -6.77 -11.24 10.31
C PHE A 240 -5.29 -11.47 10.57
N ALA A 241 -4.94 -12.70 10.91
CA ALA A 241 -3.57 -13.17 10.94
C ALA A 241 -3.36 -14.11 9.75
N ALA A 242 -2.25 -13.93 9.03
CA ALA A 242 -1.87 -14.86 7.99
C ALA A 242 -1.53 -16.21 8.63
N ALA A 243 -2.44 -17.17 8.48
CA ALA A 243 -2.30 -18.50 9.05
C ALA A 243 -1.12 -19.25 8.43
N GLU A 244 -0.54 -20.20 9.17
CA GLU A 244 0.52 -21.04 8.61
C GLU A 244 0.03 -21.88 7.42
N THR A 245 0.93 -22.11 6.46
CA THR A 245 0.67 -22.98 5.32
C THR A 245 0.56 -24.43 5.83
N VAL A 246 -0.65 -25.00 5.83
CA VAL A 246 -0.84 -26.44 6.05
C VAL A 246 -0.56 -27.16 4.74
N VAL A 247 0.69 -27.58 4.53
CA VAL A 247 1.00 -28.50 3.43
C VAL A 247 0.57 -29.89 3.89
N ALA A 248 -0.52 -30.42 3.33
CA ALA A 248 -0.86 -31.83 3.50
C ALA A 248 0.30 -32.66 2.91
N ARG A 249 0.93 -33.49 3.75
CA ARG A 249 1.96 -34.45 3.34
C ARG A 249 1.36 -35.58 2.52
#